data_AF-A0A3G8XVI6-F1
#
_entry.id   AF-A0A3G8XVI6-F1
#
_cell.length_a   1.000
_cell.length_b   1.000
_cell.length_c   1.000
_cell.angle_alpha   90.00
_cell.angle_beta   90.00
_cell.angle_gamma   90.00
#
_symmetry.space_group_name_H-M   'P 1'
#
loop_
_entity.id
_entity.type
_entity.pdbx_description
1 polymer ?
#
loop_
_entity_poly.entity_id
_entity_poly.type
_entity_poly.pdbx_seq_one_letter_code
_entity_poly.pdbx_strand_id
1 'polypeptide(L)'
;MKKIIFFAMLLLIVDLQAQATNNKVGINTRNPTENLDVNGVVHADKLYLRAPGDPQELPIKFMASSNRSLDVYDPSVGNSSLVNYINLVFTRVSNVGVAAYDTKISAADFTVAVRSFSIENSATDIDVYTRHDLNATKTSSPYYQASPDFVAYVSGGTWWVRARYLDSKLTKAGGVPSNGDRFNIRLQLLVFKELITKNIATPTPGAGLDLGGTDGSTSVIPKPAGF
;
A
#
# COMPACT_ATOMS: atom_id res chain seq x y z
N MET A 1 -63.06 31.12 -30.99
CA MET A 1 -63.28 29.86 -30.24
C MET A 1 -62.55 28.67 -30.86
N LYS A 2 -62.80 28.29 -32.13
CA LYS A 2 -62.11 27.14 -32.78
C LYS A 2 -60.57 27.21 -32.77
N LYS A 3 -59.97 28.39 -32.98
CA LYS A 3 -58.50 28.60 -32.93
C LYS A 3 -57.89 28.45 -31.53
N ILE A 4 -58.64 28.81 -30.48
CA ILE A 4 -58.19 28.73 -29.08
C ILE A 4 -58.22 27.28 -28.61
N ILE A 5 -59.30 26.55 -28.95
CA ILE A 5 -59.42 25.12 -28.69
C ILE A 5 -58.31 24.34 -29.41
N PHE A 6 -58.02 24.70 -30.66
CA PHE A 6 -56.92 24.09 -31.42
C PHE A 6 -55.55 24.32 -30.77
N PHE A 7 -55.26 25.54 -30.30
CA PHE A 7 -54.01 25.86 -29.61
C PHE A 7 -53.86 25.14 -28.27
N ALA A 8 -54.94 25.07 -27.48
CA ALA A 8 -54.95 24.35 -26.21
C ALA A 8 -54.74 22.84 -26.40
N MET A 9 -55.35 22.27 -27.45
CA MET A 9 -55.19 20.86 -27.79
C MET A 9 -53.78 20.56 -28.30
N LEU A 10 -53.17 21.47 -29.05
CA LEU A 10 -51.78 21.36 -29.50
C LEU A 10 -50.80 21.39 -28.32
N LEU A 11 -50.99 22.30 -27.36
CA LEU A 11 -50.19 22.36 -26.13
C LEU A 11 -50.29 21.07 -25.31
N LEU A 12 -51.50 20.54 -25.13
CA LEU A 12 -51.73 19.28 -24.41
C LEU A 12 -51.00 18.10 -25.08
N ILE A 13 -51.03 18.03 -26.41
CA ILE A 13 -50.36 16.96 -27.18
C ILE A 13 -48.83 17.08 -27.06
N VAL A 14 -48.27 18.29 -27.08
CA VAL A 14 -46.83 18.51 -26.90
C VAL A 14 -46.36 18.07 -25.51
N ASP A 15 -47.12 18.37 -24.46
CA ASP A 15 -46.80 17.94 -23.09
C ASP A 15 -46.87 16.40 -22.93
N LEU A 16 -47.84 15.76 -23.58
CA LEU A 16 -47.96 14.29 -23.60
C LEU A 16 -46.79 13.61 -24.33
N GLN A 17 -46.27 14.20 -25.40
CA GLN A 17 -45.11 13.67 -26.13
C GLN A 17 -43.78 13.89 -25.38
N ALA A 18 -43.67 14.97 -24.60
CA ALA A 18 -42.51 15.25 -23.75
C ALA A 18 -42.36 14.25 -22.59
N GLN A 19 -43.48 13.73 -22.06
CA GLN A 19 -43.47 12.70 -21.02
C GLN A 19 -43.15 11.30 -21.59
N ALA A 20 -43.58 11.00 -22.82
CA ALA A 20 -43.38 9.70 -23.46
C ALA A 20 -41.94 9.41 -23.94
N THR A 21 -41.06 10.42 -23.94
CA THR A 21 -39.66 10.30 -24.41
C THR A 21 -38.65 10.07 -23.30
N ASN A 22 -39.07 10.07 -22.03
CA ASN A 22 -38.20 9.75 -20.90
C ASN A 22 -38.24 8.24 -20.62
N ASN A 23 -37.35 7.47 -21.26
CA ASN A 23 -37.11 6.04 -20.98
C ASN A 23 -36.47 5.79 -19.59
N LYS A 24 -36.69 6.71 -18.64
CA LYS A 24 -36.06 6.73 -17.32
C LYS A 24 -37.13 6.56 -16.26
N VAL A 25 -36.84 5.71 -15.28
CA VAL A 25 -37.71 5.43 -14.13
C VAL A 25 -37.18 6.18 -12.92
N GLY A 26 -37.92 7.18 -12.45
CA GLY A 26 -37.65 7.86 -11.19
C GLY A 26 -38.53 7.32 -10.06
N ILE A 27 -37.95 6.78 -9.00
CA ILE A 27 -38.65 6.43 -7.75
C ILE A 27 -38.32 7.50 -6.71
N ASN A 28 -39.32 8.31 -6.36
CA ASN A 28 -39.17 9.48 -5.50
C ASN A 28 -38.19 10.55 -6.07
N THR A 29 -37.98 10.54 -7.38
CA THR A 29 -37.15 11.52 -8.11
C THR A 29 -37.94 12.08 -9.30
N ARG A 30 -38.18 13.41 -9.32
CA ARG A 30 -39.01 14.06 -10.37
C ARG A 30 -38.31 14.22 -11.72
N ASN A 31 -36.97 14.27 -11.72
CA ASN A 31 -36.14 14.44 -12.90
C ASN A 31 -35.02 13.39 -12.86
N PRO A 32 -35.31 12.12 -13.19
CA PRO A 32 -34.32 11.06 -13.10
C PRO A 32 -33.11 11.36 -14.02
N THR A 33 -31.89 11.35 -13.47
CA THR A 33 -30.68 11.56 -14.26
C THR A 33 -30.21 10.27 -14.92
N GLU A 34 -30.50 9.13 -14.28
CA GLU A 34 -30.17 7.78 -14.75
C GLU A 34 -31.40 7.01 -15.26
N ASN A 35 -31.18 5.89 -15.94
CA ASN A 35 -32.27 5.02 -16.42
C ASN A 35 -33.17 4.50 -15.28
N LEU A 36 -32.58 4.25 -14.11
CA LEU A 36 -33.28 4.04 -12.86
C LEU A 36 -32.64 4.96 -11.82
N ASP A 37 -33.42 5.90 -11.30
CA ASP A 37 -32.99 6.87 -10.29
C ASP A 37 -33.91 6.73 -9.07
N VAL A 38 -33.34 6.32 -7.94
CA VAL A 38 -34.09 6.04 -6.71
C VAL A 38 -33.56 6.94 -5.60
N ASN A 39 -34.40 7.86 -5.14
CA ASN A 39 -34.14 8.63 -3.92
C ASN A 39 -34.84 7.97 -2.72
N GLY A 40 -34.24 6.89 -2.21
CA GLY A 40 -34.80 6.11 -1.12
C GLY A 40 -34.02 4.84 -0.80
N VAL A 41 -34.61 3.96 0.00
CA VAL A 41 -34.02 2.66 0.35
C VAL A 41 -34.44 1.62 -0.69
N VAL A 42 -33.48 0.91 -1.25
CA VAL A 42 -33.73 -0.24 -2.13
C VAL A 42 -33.68 -1.52 -1.31
N HIS A 43 -34.76 -2.30 -1.34
CA HIS A 43 -34.81 -3.65 -0.80
C HIS A 43 -34.70 -4.64 -1.96
N ALA A 44 -33.68 -5.49 -1.94
CA ALA A 44 -33.45 -6.50 -2.97
C ALA A 44 -32.97 -7.80 -2.34
N ASP A 45 -33.47 -8.94 -2.81
CA ASP A 45 -32.98 -10.26 -2.38
C ASP A 45 -31.54 -10.50 -2.83
N LYS A 46 -31.18 -9.96 -4.01
CA LYS A 46 -29.83 -9.98 -4.58
C LYS A 46 -29.56 -8.66 -5.32
N LEU A 47 -28.40 -8.06 -5.08
CA LEU A 47 -27.90 -6.89 -5.82
C LEU A 47 -26.68 -7.30 -6.65
N TYR A 48 -26.74 -7.09 -7.97
CA TYR A 48 -25.63 -7.36 -8.88
C TYR A 48 -25.02 -6.04 -9.37
N LEU A 49 -23.75 -5.80 -9.05
CA LEU A 49 -23.00 -4.64 -9.51
C LEU A 49 -22.00 -5.10 -10.58
N ARG A 50 -22.51 -5.40 -11.79
CA ARG A 50 -21.71 -5.97 -12.89
C ARG A 50 -22.09 -5.32 -14.22
N ALA A 51 -21.14 -5.27 -15.14
CA ALA A 51 -21.44 -4.98 -16.53
C ALA A 51 -22.34 -6.10 -17.11
N PRO A 52 -23.38 -5.78 -17.90
CA PRO A 52 -24.20 -6.79 -18.56
C PRO A 52 -23.34 -7.67 -19.48
N GLY A 53 -23.43 -9.00 -19.34
CA GLY A 53 -22.78 -9.95 -20.25
C GLY A 53 -21.43 -10.55 -19.81
N ASP A 54 -20.93 -10.20 -18.61
CA ASP A 54 -19.66 -10.72 -18.11
C ASP A 54 -19.79 -12.18 -17.60
N PRO A 55 -18.98 -13.15 -18.06
CA PRO A 55 -19.05 -14.55 -17.62
C PRO A 55 -18.78 -14.75 -16.12
N GLN A 56 -19.33 -15.83 -15.58
CA GLN A 56 -19.57 -16.05 -14.15
C GLN A 56 -18.33 -16.16 -13.22
N GLU A 57 -18.55 -15.59 -12.03
CA GLU A 57 -18.14 -16.00 -10.67
C GLU A 57 -16.67 -15.86 -10.24
N LEU A 58 -16.33 -14.63 -9.82
CA LEU A 58 -15.47 -14.44 -8.66
C LEU A 58 -16.28 -13.76 -7.53
N PRO A 59 -16.17 -14.22 -6.28
CA PRO A 59 -16.78 -13.52 -5.14
C PRO A 59 -16.08 -12.17 -4.95
N ILE A 60 -16.68 -11.11 -5.46
CA ILE A 60 -16.20 -9.74 -5.23
C ILE A 60 -16.62 -9.36 -3.80
N LYS A 61 -15.65 -9.31 -2.89
CA LYS A 61 -15.84 -8.73 -1.56
C LYS A 61 -15.68 -7.22 -1.67
N PHE A 62 -16.77 -6.50 -1.47
CA PHE A 62 -16.73 -5.06 -1.38
C PHE A 62 -16.34 -4.62 0.04
N MET A 63 -15.49 -3.59 0.14
CA MET A 63 -15.29 -2.89 1.42
C MET A 63 -16.34 -1.78 1.50
N ALA A 64 -17.19 -1.83 2.51
CA ALA A 64 -18.09 -0.73 2.84
C ALA A 64 -17.41 0.14 3.89
N SER A 65 -17.36 1.46 3.67
CA SER A 65 -16.82 2.38 4.67
C SER A 65 -17.80 2.53 5.86
N SER A 66 -17.30 3.00 7.01
CA SER A 66 -18.16 3.34 8.16
C SER A 66 -19.19 4.43 7.83
N ASN A 67 -19.01 5.14 6.72
CA ASN A 67 -19.93 6.17 6.24
C ASN A 67 -21.04 5.61 5.35
N ARG A 68 -21.24 4.28 5.34
CA ARG A 68 -22.27 3.58 4.56
C ARG A 68 -22.14 3.79 3.04
N SER A 69 -20.95 4.12 2.56
CA SER A 69 -20.64 4.21 1.13
C SER A 69 -19.98 2.93 0.65
N LEU A 70 -20.37 2.50 -0.54
CA LEU A 70 -19.62 1.55 -1.34
C LEU A 70 -18.63 2.35 -2.18
N ASP A 71 -17.38 2.44 -1.71
CA ASP A 71 -16.35 3.18 -2.42
C ASP A 71 -15.69 2.23 -3.44
N VAL A 72 -15.92 2.48 -4.72
CA VAL A 72 -15.18 1.81 -5.79
C VAL A 72 -13.79 2.44 -5.82
N TYR A 73 -12.77 1.66 -5.45
CA TYR A 73 -11.39 2.12 -5.54
C TYR A 73 -11.01 2.33 -7.01
N ASP A 74 -10.82 3.59 -7.39
CA ASP A 74 -10.26 3.98 -8.68
C ASP A 74 -8.76 4.31 -8.49
N PRO A 75 -7.85 3.44 -8.99
CA PRO A 75 -6.40 3.63 -8.87
C PRO A 75 -5.87 4.86 -9.61
N SER A 76 -6.65 5.49 -10.49
CA SER A 76 -6.25 6.67 -11.26
C SER A 76 -6.49 8.00 -10.53
N VAL A 77 -7.33 8.00 -9.49
CA VAL A 77 -7.63 9.18 -8.63
C VAL A 77 -7.26 8.96 -7.17
N GLY A 78 -6.89 7.74 -6.77
CA GLY A 78 -6.40 7.45 -5.43
C GLY A 78 -4.94 7.86 -5.23
N ASN A 79 -4.68 8.82 -4.34
CA ASN A 79 -3.33 9.30 -3.98
C ASN A 79 -2.47 8.23 -3.27
N SER A 80 -3.02 7.05 -2.98
CA SER A 80 -2.28 5.91 -2.45
C SER A 80 -3.01 4.61 -2.80
N SER A 81 -2.31 3.66 -3.43
CA SER A 81 -2.75 2.27 -3.40
C SER A 81 -2.75 1.78 -1.95
N LEU A 82 -3.57 0.78 -1.65
CA LEU A 82 -3.60 0.17 -0.32
C LEU A 82 -2.25 -0.47 0.02
N VAL A 83 -1.55 -0.96 -1.00
CA VAL A 83 -0.18 -1.47 -0.96
C VAL A 83 0.64 -0.72 -2.02
N ASN A 84 1.71 -0.05 -1.61
CA ASN A 84 2.59 0.70 -2.51
C ASN A 84 4.02 0.13 -2.46
N TYR A 85 4.74 0.28 -3.58
CA TYR A 85 6.17 0.01 -3.67
C TYR A 85 6.92 1.32 -3.82
N ILE A 86 7.94 1.52 -2.98
CA ILE A 86 8.87 2.65 -3.12
C ILE A 86 10.26 2.08 -3.39
N ASN A 87 10.87 2.48 -4.50
CA ASN A 87 12.25 2.13 -4.81
C ASN A 87 13.17 3.26 -4.38
N LEU A 88 14.07 2.98 -3.43
CA LEU A 88 15.11 3.90 -3.00
C LEU A 88 16.44 3.50 -3.64
N VAL A 89 17.21 4.48 -4.10
CA VAL A 89 18.55 4.28 -4.63
C VAL A 89 19.52 5.22 -3.92
N PHE A 90 20.36 4.66 -3.07
CA PHE A 90 21.47 5.39 -2.45
C PHE A 90 22.70 5.20 -3.32
N THR A 91 23.21 6.29 -3.89
CA THR A 91 24.41 6.25 -4.74
C THR A 91 25.64 6.70 -3.97
N ARG A 92 26.80 6.17 -4.36
CA ARG A 92 28.11 6.55 -3.79
C ARG A 92 28.16 6.43 -2.25
N VAL A 93 27.49 5.42 -1.71
CA VAL A 93 27.51 5.08 -0.28
C VAL A 93 28.91 4.60 0.09
N SER A 94 29.38 4.99 1.27
CA SER A 94 30.65 4.51 1.82
C SER A 94 30.62 3.01 2.13
N ASN A 95 31.77 2.44 2.50
CA ASN A 95 31.91 1.04 2.90
C ASN A 95 31.16 0.65 4.18
N VAL A 96 30.57 1.60 4.92
CA VAL A 96 29.73 1.34 6.10
C VAL A 96 28.23 1.30 5.80
N GLY A 97 27.81 1.57 4.57
CA GLY A 97 26.38 1.57 4.20
C GLY A 97 25.62 2.83 4.65
N VAL A 98 24.29 2.70 4.74
CA VAL A 98 23.37 3.75 5.19
C VAL A 98 23.00 3.48 6.64
N ALA A 99 23.50 4.32 7.55
CA ALA A 99 23.26 4.16 8.98
C ALA A 99 21.85 4.62 9.42
N ALA A 100 21.30 5.65 8.76
CA ALA A 100 19.99 6.19 9.03
C ALA A 100 19.53 7.09 7.88
N TYR A 101 18.35 6.84 7.33
CA TYR A 101 17.68 7.71 6.37
C TYR A 101 16.21 7.87 6.73
N ASP A 102 15.78 9.11 6.95
CA ASP A 102 14.38 9.45 7.21
C ASP A 102 13.59 9.50 5.90
N THR A 103 12.63 8.59 5.74
CA THR A 103 11.80 8.51 4.51
C THR A 103 10.73 9.59 4.45
N LYS A 104 10.48 10.30 5.56
CA LYS A 104 9.36 11.25 5.74
C LYS A 104 7.96 10.62 5.66
N ILE A 105 7.87 9.29 5.56
CA ILE A 105 6.59 8.57 5.61
C ILE A 105 6.09 8.60 7.06
N SER A 106 4.87 9.11 7.26
CA SER A 106 4.20 9.16 8.56
C SER A 106 4.04 7.76 9.15
N ALA A 107 4.49 7.57 10.40
CA ALA A 107 4.28 6.33 11.12
C ALA A 107 2.86 6.17 11.69
N ALA A 108 2.05 7.24 11.67
CA ALA A 108 0.65 7.20 12.10
C ALA A 108 -0.32 6.77 10.99
N ASP A 109 0.09 6.92 9.72
CA ASP A 109 -0.78 6.66 8.58
C ASP A 109 -0.39 5.39 7.81
N PHE A 110 0.85 4.94 7.97
CA PHE A 110 1.43 3.87 7.18
C PHE A 110 2.27 2.90 8.00
N THR A 111 2.29 1.65 7.56
CA THR A 111 3.29 0.63 7.95
C THR A 111 4.27 0.44 6.80
N VAL A 112 5.58 0.43 7.10
CA VAL A 112 6.65 0.27 6.09
C VAL A 112 7.51 -0.96 6.41
N ALA A 113 7.82 -1.76 5.39
CA ALA A 113 8.76 -2.86 5.48
C ALA A 113 9.77 -2.82 4.33
N VAL A 114 11.00 -3.27 4.58
CA VAL A 114 11.96 -3.54 3.50
C VAL A 114 11.58 -4.87 2.86
N ARG A 115 11.21 -4.85 1.58
CA ARG A 115 10.87 -6.05 0.79
C ARG A 115 12.10 -6.72 0.21
N SER A 116 12.99 -5.92 -0.38
CA SER A 116 14.21 -6.43 -0.99
C SER A 116 15.29 -5.36 -1.00
N PHE A 117 16.53 -5.80 -1.17
CA PHE A 117 17.68 -4.92 -1.34
C PHE A 117 18.66 -5.49 -2.37
N SER A 118 19.46 -4.61 -2.97
CA SER A 118 20.64 -4.98 -3.74
C SER A 118 21.79 -4.03 -3.43
N ILE A 119 23.01 -4.50 -3.60
CA ILE A 119 24.23 -3.71 -3.44
C ILE A 119 25.09 -3.94 -4.67
N GLU A 120 25.54 -2.84 -5.27
CA GLU A 120 26.35 -2.84 -6.48
C GLU A 120 27.61 -2.00 -6.20
N ASN A 121 28.79 -2.43 -6.65
CA ASN A 121 29.94 -1.54 -6.65
C ASN A 121 29.74 -0.47 -7.75
N SER A 122 30.10 0.78 -7.44
CA SER A 122 29.93 1.92 -8.35
C SER A 122 30.74 1.85 -9.66
N ALA A 123 31.71 0.93 -9.75
CA ALA A 123 32.53 0.69 -10.92
C ALA A 123 32.40 -0.76 -11.39
N THR A 124 31.47 -1.02 -12.34
CA THR A 124 31.31 -2.17 -13.26
C THR A 124 31.42 -3.63 -12.77
N ASP A 125 32.04 -3.92 -11.63
CA ASP A 125 32.09 -5.23 -10.99
C ASP A 125 30.90 -5.40 -10.04
N ILE A 126 30.29 -6.59 -10.06
CA ILE A 126 29.09 -6.92 -9.29
C ILE A 126 29.45 -7.48 -7.91
N ASP A 127 30.70 -7.89 -7.70
CA ASP A 127 31.06 -8.64 -6.52
C ASP A 127 31.31 -7.73 -5.31
N VAL A 128 30.33 -7.70 -4.42
CA VAL A 128 30.38 -7.06 -3.11
C VAL A 128 30.66 -8.13 -2.07
N TYR A 129 31.79 -8.01 -1.38
CA TYR A 129 32.16 -8.90 -0.28
C TYR A 129 31.93 -8.21 1.05
N THR A 130 31.66 -9.01 2.07
CA THR A 130 31.64 -8.56 3.45
C THR A 130 32.90 -9.04 4.16
N ARG A 131 33.54 -8.16 4.94
CA ARG A 131 34.69 -8.51 5.78
C ARG A 131 34.42 -8.16 7.22
N HIS A 132 34.62 -9.16 8.08
CA HIS A 132 34.28 -9.13 9.51
C HIS A 132 35.34 -8.45 10.40
N ASP A 133 36.51 -8.09 9.87
CA ASP A 133 37.60 -7.60 10.70
C ASP A 133 38.06 -6.21 10.24
N LEU A 134 37.81 -5.19 11.06
CA LEU A 134 38.22 -3.79 10.84
C LEU A 134 39.74 -3.63 10.65
N ASN A 135 40.54 -4.61 11.08
CA ASN A 135 42.01 -4.59 11.13
C ASN A 135 42.69 -5.84 10.53
N ALA A 136 41.97 -6.74 9.85
CA ALA A 136 42.62 -7.95 9.32
C ALA A 136 43.58 -7.65 8.16
N THR A 137 44.86 -7.97 8.38
CA THR A 137 45.85 -8.13 7.33
C THR A 137 45.43 -9.23 6.35
N LYS A 138 45.89 -9.12 5.09
CA LYS A 138 45.46 -9.86 3.88
C LYS A 138 45.32 -11.38 3.96
N THR A 139 45.68 -12.04 5.05
CA THR A 139 46.11 -13.44 5.03
C THR A 139 45.29 -14.43 5.87
N SER A 140 44.27 -14.01 6.61
CA SER A 140 43.51 -14.98 7.42
C SER A 140 42.18 -14.42 7.91
N SER A 141 41.11 -14.57 7.13
CA SER A 141 39.77 -14.77 7.70
C SER A 141 38.88 -15.39 6.62
N PRO A 142 38.24 -16.56 6.88
CA PRO A 142 37.28 -17.12 5.94
C PRO A 142 36.14 -16.12 5.73
N TYR A 143 35.53 -16.12 4.56
CA TYR A 143 34.36 -15.32 4.24
C TYR A 143 33.20 -15.69 5.19
N TYR A 144 33.17 -15.11 6.39
CA TYR A 144 32.07 -15.27 7.32
C TYR A 144 30.85 -14.53 6.79
N GLN A 145 29.68 -15.14 6.98
CA GLN A 145 28.41 -14.51 6.66
C GLN A 145 28.24 -13.27 7.54
N ALA A 146 28.10 -12.11 6.92
CA ALA A 146 27.88 -10.87 7.64
C ALA A 146 26.44 -10.73 8.10
N SER A 147 26.22 -9.98 9.18
CA SER A 147 24.89 -9.75 9.75
C SER A 147 24.19 -8.56 9.06
N PRO A 148 23.19 -8.78 8.18
CA PRO A 148 22.50 -7.69 7.48
C PRO A 148 21.61 -6.87 8.43
N ASP A 149 21.66 -5.54 8.31
CA ASP A 149 20.79 -4.56 8.99
C ASP A 149 20.09 -3.70 7.92
N PHE A 150 19.22 -4.37 7.15
CA PHE A 150 18.38 -3.80 6.10
C PHE A 150 16.94 -3.75 6.60
N VAL A 151 16.62 -2.68 7.33
CA VAL A 151 15.39 -2.60 8.12
C VAL A 151 14.70 -1.26 7.94
N ALA A 152 13.38 -1.26 8.08
CA ALA A 152 12.58 -0.06 8.29
C ALA A 152 12.20 0.01 9.78
N TYR A 153 12.29 1.18 10.39
CA TYR A 153 12.01 1.40 11.81
C TYR A 153 11.42 2.79 12.04
N VAL A 154 10.66 2.96 13.12
CA VAL A 154 10.06 4.25 13.47
C VAL A 154 11.03 5.05 14.34
N SER A 155 11.23 6.33 14.02
CA SER A 155 11.97 7.28 14.84
C SER A 155 11.43 8.69 14.63
N GLY A 156 11.10 9.40 15.71
CA GLY A 156 10.60 10.77 15.61
C GLY A 156 9.27 10.93 14.85
N GLY A 157 8.41 9.89 14.84
CA GLY A 157 7.10 9.92 14.18
C GLY A 157 7.10 9.59 12.68
N THR A 158 8.26 9.36 12.09
CA THR A 158 8.38 8.92 10.69
C THR A 158 9.07 7.56 10.60
N TRP A 159 8.91 6.91 9.45
CA TRP A 159 9.66 5.72 9.09
C TRP A 159 11.06 6.09 8.60
N TRP A 160 12.05 5.40 9.15
CA TRP A 160 13.46 5.48 8.78
C TRP A 160 13.91 4.14 8.22
N VAL A 161 14.98 4.16 7.44
CA VAL A 161 15.62 2.94 6.92
C VAL A 161 17.10 2.91 7.26
N ARG A 162 17.59 1.70 7.53
CA ARG A 162 19.03 1.36 7.54
C ARG A 162 19.32 0.36 6.44
N ALA A 163 20.52 0.44 5.90
CA ALA A 163 20.99 -0.49 4.88
C ALA A 163 22.50 -0.65 5.01
N ARG A 164 22.91 -1.56 5.90
CA ARG A 164 24.31 -1.83 6.24
C ARG A 164 24.48 -3.24 6.77
N TYR A 165 25.71 -3.57 7.16
CA TYR A 165 26.02 -4.75 7.96
C TYR A 165 26.52 -4.31 9.34
N LEU A 166 26.16 -5.04 10.40
CA LEU A 166 26.47 -4.65 11.78
C LEU A 166 27.94 -4.90 12.15
N ASP A 167 28.46 -6.03 11.72
CA ASP A 167 29.77 -6.59 12.08
C ASP A 167 30.75 -6.59 10.90
N SER A 168 30.36 -5.98 9.77
CA SER A 168 31.11 -6.06 8.52
C SER A 168 31.09 -4.77 7.74
N LYS A 169 32.11 -4.58 6.90
CA LYS A 169 32.16 -3.51 5.89
C LYS A 169 32.03 -4.09 4.49
N LEU A 170 31.43 -3.29 3.61
CA LEU A 170 31.40 -3.56 2.18
C LEU A 170 32.82 -3.42 1.60
N THR A 171 33.24 -4.36 0.78
CA THR A 171 34.50 -4.29 0.04
C THR A 171 34.33 -4.81 -1.38
N LYS A 172 35.21 -4.37 -2.28
CA LYS A 172 35.31 -4.89 -3.64
C LYS A 172 35.94 -6.28 -3.65
N ALA A 173 35.77 -7.01 -4.75
CA ALA A 173 36.41 -8.31 -4.96
C ALA A 173 37.91 -8.34 -4.65
N GLY A 174 38.32 -9.26 -3.78
CA GLY A 174 39.72 -9.41 -3.36
C GLY A 174 40.32 -8.21 -2.61
N GLY A 175 39.56 -7.12 -2.43
CA GLY A 175 40.03 -5.85 -1.89
C GLY A 175 39.99 -5.80 -0.36
N VAL A 176 40.95 -5.08 0.22
CA VAL A 176 40.85 -4.59 1.61
C VAL A 176 39.79 -3.48 1.64
N PRO A 177 38.85 -3.45 2.61
CA PRO A 177 37.83 -2.42 2.67
C PRO A 177 38.53 -1.05 2.74
N SER A 178 38.37 -0.23 1.71
CA SER A 178 38.97 1.10 1.67
C SER A 178 37.91 2.15 1.98
N ASN A 179 38.29 3.19 2.72
CA ASN A 179 37.42 4.36 2.94
C ASN A 179 37.11 5.10 1.61
N GLY A 180 37.86 4.82 0.54
CA GLY A 180 37.60 5.32 -0.80
C GLY A 180 36.56 4.52 -1.61
N ASP A 181 36.18 3.32 -1.16
CA ASP A 181 35.22 2.50 -1.90
C ASP A 181 33.81 3.09 -1.85
N ARG A 182 33.09 2.95 -2.97
CA ARG A 182 31.77 3.55 -3.16
C ARG A 182 30.82 2.52 -3.75
N PHE A 183 29.65 2.40 -3.15
CA PHE A 183 28.63 1.42 -3.49
C PHE A 183 27.31 2.10 -3.81
N ASN A 184 26.49 1.47 -4.64
CA ASN A 184 25.10 1.81 -4.82
C ASN A 184 24.26 0.79 -4.05
N ILE A 185 23.33 1.26 -3.24
CA ILE A 185 22.40 0.40 -2.50
C ILE A 185 20.99 0.70 -3.00
N ARG A 186 20.28 -0.33 -3.43
CA ARG A 186 18.87 -0.22 -3.81
C ARG A 186 18.02 -0.89 -2.75
N LEU A 187 16.98 -0.22 -2.29
CA LEU A 187 15.97 -0.81 -1.42
C LEU A 187 14.61 -0.74 -2.10
N GLN A 188 13.84 -1.80 -1.97
CA GLN A 188 12.41 -1.74 -2.25
C GLN A 188 11.65 -1.78 -0.93
N LEU A 189 10.88 -0.74 -0.69
CA LEU A 189 9.97 -0.65 0.45
C LEU A 189 8.58 -1.07 0.04
N LEU A 190 7.92 -1.79 0.94
CA LEU A 190 6.50 -2.08 0.90
C LEU A 190 5.80 -1.16 1.89
N VAL A 191 4.83 -0.38 1.41
CA VAL A 191 4.13 0.64 2.22
C VAL A 191 2.64 0.35 2.21
N PHE A 192 2.11 0.02 3.39
CA PHE A 192 0.71 -0.26 3.62
C PHE A 192 0.06 0.94 4.30
N LYS A 193 -1.12 1.36 3.82
CA LYS A 193 -1.94 2.33 4.56
C LYS A 193 -2.57 1.63 5.75
N GLU A 194 -2.54 2.25 6.94
CA GLU A 194 -3.06 1.61 8.17
C GLU A 194 -4.52 1.16 8.06
N LEU A 195 -5.33 1.81 7.20
CA LEU A 195 -6.73 1.48 6.93
C LEU A 195 -6.95 -0.01 6.57
N ILE A 196 -5.98 -0.67 5.96
CA ILE A 196 -6.08 -2.09 5.57
C ILE A 196 -5.28 -3.03 6.48
N THR A 197 -4.46 -2.48 7.37
CA THR A 197 -3.74 -3.30 8.34
C THR A 197 -4.68 -3.55 9.51
N LYS A 198 -5.08 -4.81 9.69
CA LYS A 198 -5.80 -5.21 10.89
C LYS A 198 -4.81 -5.26 12.05
N ASN A 199 -4.93 -4.34 13.00
CA ASN A 199 -4.26 -4.51 14.28
C ASN A 199 -4.88 -5.73 14.96
N ILE A 200 -4.08 -6.77 15.18
CA ILE A 200 -4.52 -7.95 15.90
C ILE A 200 -4.54 -7.56 17.37
N ALA A 201 -5.71 -7.05 17.77
CA ALA A 201 -6.04 -6.60 19.10
C ALA A 201 -6.02 -7.77 20.09
N THR A 202 -4.87 -8.30 20.43
CA THR A 202 -4.73 -9.13 21.62
C THR A 202 -3.29 -9.07 22.14
N PRO A 203 -3.09 -8.45 23.32
CA PRO A 203 -4.06 -7.84 24.22
C PRO A 203 -4.16 -6.33 23.91
N THR A 204 -5.27 -5.90 23.29
CA THR A 204 -5.63 -4.48 23.07
C THR A 204 -4.85 -3.74 21.95
N PRO A 205 -5.54 -3.04 21.01
CA PRO A 205 -4.84 -2.15 20.08
C PRO A 205 -4.08 -1.08 20.88
N GLY A 206 -2.76 -1.01 20.70
CA GLY A 206 -1.91 -0.02 21.36
C GLY A 206 -1.33 -0.42 22.72
N ALA A 207 -1.72 -1.58 23.29
CA ALA A 207 -0.97 -2.19 24.39
C ALA A 207 -0.22 -3.41 23.84
N GLY A 208 1.11 -3.43 23.97
CA GLY A 208 1.91 -4.58 23.55
C GLY A 208 1.51 -5.84 24.34
N LEU A 209 1.58 -7.01 23.70
CA LEU A 209 1.58 -8.28 24.43
C LEU A 209 2.93 -8.42 25.12
N ASP A 210 2.95 -8.51 26.46
CA ASP A 210 4.16 -8.89 27.17
C ASP A 210 4.43 -10.38 26.96
N LEU A 211 5.44 -10.67 26.16
CA LEU A 211 5.90 -12.05 25.91
C LEU A 211 6.86 -12.54 27.00
N GLY A 212 7.35 -11.65 27.88
CA GLY A 212 8.29 -11.96 28.95
C GLY A 212 9.74 -11.98 28.50
N GLY A 213 10.55 -11.08 29.08
CA GLY A 213 12.01 -11.13 29.02
C GLY A 213 12.64 -11.25 27.63
N THR A 214 13.81 -11.88 27.55
CA THR A 214 14.59 -12.07 26.31
C THR A 214 14.18 -13.30 25.50
N ASP A 215 13.39 -14.21 26.07
CA ASP A 215 13.06 -15.51 25.47
C ASP A 215 11.57 -15.67 25.11
N GLY A 216 10.72 -14.72 25.48
CA GLY A 216 9.30 -14.77 25.14
C GLY A 216 8.53 -15.88 25.86
N SER A 217 9.03 -16.36 27.01
CA SER A 217 8.54 -17.58 27.67
C SER A 217 7.19 -17.45 28.41
N THR A 218 6.68 -16.24 28.63
CA THR A 218 5.50 -16.04 29.49
C THR A 218 4.17 -16.00 28.75
N SER A 219 4.17 -15.97 27.41
CA SER A 219 2.93 -15.91 26.64
C SER A 219 3.05 -16.51 25.25
N VAL A 220 2.01 -17.22 24.81
CA VAL A 220 1.88 -17.75 23.45
C VAL A 220 1.11 -16.75 22.62
N ILE A 221 1.61 -16.41 21.43
CA ILE A 221 0.87 -15.59 20.47
C ILE A 221 -0.22 -16.46 19.84
N PRO A 222 -1.52 -16.20 20.10
CA PRO A 222 -2.58 -17.00 19.52
C PRO A 222 -2.65 -16.78 18.01
N LYS A 223 -2.95 -17.84 17.25
CA LYS A 223 -3.23 -17.72 15.81
C LYS A 223 -4.38 -16.73 15.61
N PRO A 224 -4.18 -15.63 14.84
CA PRO A 224 -5.25 -14.67 14.62
C PRO A 224 -6.41 -15.34 13.87
N ALA A 225 -7.65 -15.11 14.33
CA ALA A 225 -8.83 -15.65 13.65
C ALA A 225 -8.89 -15.15 12.20
N GLY A 226 -8.98 -16.08 11.24
CA GLY A 226 -9.06 -15.81 9.80
C GLY A 226 -7.72 -15.78 9.05
N PHE A 227 -6.59 -16.07 9.71
CA PHE A 227 -5.33 -16.46 9.06
C PHE A 227 -5.24 -17.98 8.91
#